data_AF-A0A067KRQ0-F1
#
_entry.id   AF-A0A067KRQ0-F1
#
_cell.length_a   1.000
_cell.length_b   1.000
_cell.length_c   1.000
_cell.angle_alpha   90.00
_cell.angle_beta   90.00
_cell.angle_gamma   90.00
#
_symmetry.space_group_name_H-M   'P 1'
#
loop_
_entity.id
_entity.type
_entity.pdbx_description
1 polymer ?
#
loop_
_entity_poly.entity_id
_entity_poly.type
_entity_poly.pdbx_seq_one_letter_code
_entity_poly.pdbx_strand_id
1 'polypeptide(L)'
;MFFIKKSNRPSPSSSSSSPFPMAPSLSSLLPHSQSTSVPFHSPNPSPYLTHRSQSLNLSVKSSSSNNNKITYPPPPQQPVPAEKKSFAVATGELFLGIASRLLKSGSRSKNGSFSSSGISLFEKSNGKESGDVDYEERIGAVMEDEIEPDVIWEQRVKDIEAEKERRVITSPGFSFSAAGLLFPYHLGVSQLLIEKGYIKETTPLAGSSAGAIVCAVIASGASMQEALQATKILAEDCRLRGTAFRLGAVLRDVLEKFLPDDVHIRSSGRVRVAVTQISWRPRGLLVDQFDSKEDLINAVFTSSFIPGYLAPRPATIFRNRLCIDGGLTLFMPPTSAAHTVRVCAFPASRLGLQGIGISPDCNPENRASPRELFKWALEPAEDGILDRLFELGYSDAAMWAEENPVEKLVQDDSPLDETS
;
A
#
# COMPACT_ATOMS: atom_id res chain seq x y z
N MET A 1 30.72 -13.37 69.23
CA MET A 1 31.05 -11.94 69.43
C MET A 1 30.06 -11.14 68.58
N PHE A 2 28.85 -10.78 69.03
CA PHE A 2 28.45 -9.78 70.06
C PHE A 2 28.90 -8.34 69.69
N PHE A 3 28.11 -7.25 69.68
CA PHE A 3 26.72 -6.90 70.07
C PHE A 3 26.31 -5.65 69.22
N ILE A 4 25.12 -5.54 68.57
CA ILE A 4 23.81 -4.95 68.99
C ILE A 4 23.68 -3.42 69.11
N LYS A 5 22.66 -2.84 68.42
CA LYS A 5 21.54 -2.01 68.97
C LYS A 5 20.43 -1.83 67.91
N LYS A 6 19.29 -2.54 67.98
CA LYS A 6 17.94 -2.20 68.55
C LYS A 6 17.31 -0.92 67.96
N SER A 7 16.25 -0.95 67.14
CA SER A 7 14.82 -1.39 67.26
C SER A 7 13.85 -0.30 67.75
N ASN A 8 12.79 -0.02 66.98
CA ASN A 8 11.39 -0.32 67.35
C ASN A 8 10.36 0.24 66.33
N ARG A 9 9.45 -0.64 65.89
CA ARG A 9 8.06 -0.31 65.50
C ARG A 9 7.22 -0.10 66.78
N PRO A 10 5.97 0.38 66.66
CA PRO A 10 4.88 -0.60 66.72
C PRO A 10 3.69 -0.32 65.78
N SER A 11 3.04 -1.42 65.38
CA SER A 11 1.63 -1.58 65.02
C SER A 11 1.08 -2.64 65.99
N PRO A 12 -0.21 -2.69 66.40
CA PRO A 12 -1.33 -3.24 65.59
C PRO A 12 -2.68 -2.50 65.91
N SER A 13 -3.87 -2.74 65.32
CA SER A 13 -4.72 -3.96 65.25
C SER A 13 -6.02 -3.62 64.45
N SER A 14 -6.43 -4.39 63.42
CA SER A 14 -7.60 -5.32 63.33
C SER A 14 -8.93 -4.80 63.93
N SER A 15 -10.12 -4.91 63.33
CA SER A 15 -10.78 -6.10 62.73
C SER A 15 -12.18 -5.77 62.12
N SER A 16 -12.60 -6.53 61.07
CA SER A 16 -13.94 -7.10 60.72
C SER A 16 -15.25 -6.34 61.04
N SER A 17 -16.34 -6.30 60.24
CA SER A 17 -17.06 -7.33 59.48
C SER A 17 -18.29 -6.73 58.72
N SER A 18 -18.65 -7.35 57.59
CA SER A 18 -19.89 -7.40 56.73
C SER A 18 -21.30 -7.17 57.36
N PRO A 19 -22.47 -7.28 56.64
CA PRO A 19 -22.86 -7.21 55.20
C PRO A 19 -24.14 -6.35 54.88
N PHE A 20 -24.51 -6.27 53.57
CA PHE A 20 -25.77 -5.90 52.84
C PHE A 20 -27.07 -5.44 53.57
N PRO A 21 -27.95 -4.68 52.86
CA PRO A 21 -29.12 -5.32 52.24
C PRO A 21 -29.52 -4.82 50.82
N MET A 22 -30.49 -5.54 50.27
CA MET A 22 -31.03 -5.58 48.90
C MET A 22 -31.97 -4.43 48.49
N ALA A 23 -32.29 -4.45 47.18
CA ALA A 23 -33.16 -3.66 46.29
C ALA A 23 -34.58 -3.27 46.80
N PRO A 24 -35.32 -2.49 45.99
CA PRO A 24 -36.33 -3.18 45.15
C PRO A 24 -36.43 -2.71 43.68
N SER A 25 -37.01 -3.60 42.87
CA SER A 25 -37.46 -3.41 41.49
C SER A 25 -38.73 -2.56 41.40
N LEU A 26 -38.97 -1.91 40.26
CA LEU A 26 -40.33 -1.63 39.77
C LEU A 26 -40.44 -1.93 38.27
N SER A 27 -41.45 -2.75 37.97
CA SER A 27 -41.93 -3.15 36.65
C SER A 27 -42.88 -2.12 36.05
N SER A 28 -43.14 -2.31 34.75
CA SER A 28 -44.38 -2.03 34.00
C SER A 28 -44.75 -0.57 33.68
N LEU A 29 -44.90 -0.28 32.38
CA LEU A 29 -46.17 0.18 31.77
C LEU A 29 -46.05 0.20 30.23
N LEU A 30 -46.47 -0.91 29.62
CA LEU A 30 -47.11 -0.91 28.29
C LEU A 30 -48.52 -0.32 28.44
N PRO A 31 -49.08 0.28 27.38
CA PRO A 31 -50.49 0.17 27.09
C PRO A 31 -50.70 -0.75 25.88
N HIS A 32 -51.35 -1.89 26.12
CA HIS A 32 -52.15 -2.60 25.13
C HIS A 32 -53.48 -1.87 24.94
N SER A 33 -53.88 -1.64 23.69
CA SER A 33 -55.29 -1.69 23.27
C SER A 33 -55.29 -2.27 21.84
N GLN A 34 -55.55 -3.57 21.76
CA GLN A 34 -56.82 -4.19 21.39
C GLN A 34 -57.05 -4.31 19.88
N SER A 35 -56.73 -5.52 19.43
CA SER A 35 -57.39 -6.34 18.42
C SER A 35 -58.77 -5.88 17.90
N THR A 36 -58.87 -5.85 16.57
CA THR A 36 -60.02 -6.40 15.85
C THR A 36 -59.51 -7.26 14.69
N SER A 37 -59.68 -8.57 14.83
CA SER A 37 -59.88 -9.54 13.73
C SER A 37 -61.25 -9.26 13.08
N VAL A 38 -61.62 -9.59 11.83
CA VAL A 38 -61.47 -10.79 10.98
C VAL A 38 -61.91 -10.37 9.52
N PRO A 39 -62.16 -11.24 8.50
CA PRO A 39 -61.24 -11.90 7.54
C PRO A 39 -61.61 -11.67 6.03
N PHE A 40 -60.88 -12.36 5.13
CA PHE A 40 -61.17 -12.62 3.69
C PHE A 40 -60.94 -11.44 2.71
N HIS A 41 -60.41 -11.56 1.49
CA HIS A 41 -60.45 -12.60 0.46
C HIS A 41 -59.29 -12.39 -0.55
N SER A 42 -58.70 -13.47 -1.07
CA SER A 42 -57.99 -13.47 -2.37
C SER A 42 -58.97 -13.20 -3.52
N PRO A 43 -58.54 -12.58 -4.63
CA PRO A 43 -58.28 -13.41 -5.81
C PRO A 43 -57.12 -12.94 -6.71
N ASN A 44 -56.47 -13.92 -7.34
CA ASN A 44 -55.67 -13.79 -8.55
C ASN A 44 -56.56 -13.31 -9.71
N PRO A 45 -56.05 -12.62 -10.75
CA PRO A 45 -55.48 -13.36 -11.88
C PRO A 45 -54.30 -12.69 -12.62
N SER A 46 -53.44 -13.51 -13.20
CA SER A 46 -52.53 -13.18 -14.31
C SER A 46 -53.31 -12.87 -15.60
N PRO A 47 -52.72 -12.17 -16.59
CA PRO A 47 -52.18 -12.92 -17.73
C PRO A 47 -50.85 -12.42 -18.35
N TYR A 48 -50.12 -13.39 -18.91
CA TYR A 48 -49.29 -13.40 -20.13
C TYR A 48 -48.24 -12.29 -20.40
N LEU A 49 -46.98 -12.71 -20.47
CA LEU A 49 -46.15 -12.60 -21.68
C LEU A 49 -44.94 -13.55 -21.61
N THR A 50 -44.96 -14.57 -22.47
CA THR A 50 -43.93 -15.57 -22.69
C THR A 50 -42.91 -15.09 -23.71
N HIS A 51 -41.61 -15.08 -23.38
CA HIS A 51 -40.54 -15.18 -24.37
C HIS A 51 -39.82 -16.52 -24.21
N ARG A 52 -40.04 -17.37 -25.20
CA ARG A 52 -39.50 -18.71 -25.39
C ARG A 52 -38.28 -18.60 -26.31
N SER A 53 -37.10 -18.90 -25.80
CA SER A 53 -35.91 -19.13 -26.64
C SER A 53 -35.63 -20.63 -26.64
N GLN A 54 -35.96 -21.28 -27.77
CA GLN A 54 -35.77 -22.71 -28.00
C GLN A 54 -34.30 -23.01 -28.30
N SER A 55 -33.71 -23.92 -27.54
CA SER A 55 -32.51 -24.67 -27.91
C SER A 55 -32.87 -25.75 -28.94
N LEU A 56 -32.24 -25.72 -30.11
CA LEU A 56 -32.35 -26.77 -31.13
C LEU A 56 -31.28 -27.83 -30.89
N ASN A 57 -31.70 -29.02 -30.44
CA ASN A 57 -30.90 -30.25 -30.52
C ASN A 57 -31.26 -30.96 -31.84
N LEU A 58 -30.28 -31.17 -32.70
CA LEU A 58 -30.41 -32.03 -33.88
C LEU A 58 -29.55 -33.28 -33.67
N SER A 59 -30.22 -34.44 -33.64
CA SER A 59 -29.61 -35.77 -33.65
C SER A 59 -29.55 -36.25 -35.10
N VAL A 60 -28.40 -36.76 -35.55
CA VAL A 60 -28.29 -37.58 -36.76
C VAL A 60 -27.40 -38.78 -36.45
N LYS A 61 -27.97 -39.98 -36.59
CA LYS A 61 -27.24 -41.24 -36.80
C LYS A 61 -27.20 -41.53 -38.30
N SER A 62 -26.03 -41.85 -38.84
CA SER A 62 -25.92 -42.85 -39.91
C SER A 62 -24.54 -43.50 -39.95
N SER A 63 -24.55 -44.69 -40.53
CA SER A 63 -23.62 -45.82 -40.51
C SER A 63 -22.43 -45.78 -41.49
N SER A 64 -21.35 -46.44 -41.08
CA SER A 64 -20.46 -47.39 -41.80
C SER A 64 -19.70 -47.03 -43.11
N SER A 65 -18.37 -47.27 -43.02
CA SER A 65 -17.43 -47.80 -44.03
C SER A 65 -16.98 -46.92 -45.21
N ASN A 66 -15.71 -46.47 -45.23
CA ASN A 66 -14.57 -47.16 -45.87
C ASN A 66 -13.31 -46.28 -45.88
N ASN A 67 -12.14 -46.92 -45.76
CA ASN A 67 -10.81 -46.31 -45.84
C ASN A 67 -10.54 -45.71 -47.24
N ASN A 68 -10.04 -44.47 -47.29
CA ASN A 68 -9.02 -44.04 -48.25
C ASN A 68 -8.32 -42.77 -47.76
N LYS A 69 -6.98 -42.89 -47.56
CA LYS A 69 -6.08 -41.80 -47.20
C LYS A 69 -6.03 -40.76 -48.33
N ILE A 70 -6.48 -39.53 -48.04
CA ILE A 70 -6.09 -38.32 -48.76
C ILE A 70 -5.76 -37.27 -47.71
N THR A 71 -4.50 -36.85 -47.66
CA THR A 71 -3.99 -35.82 -46.73
C THR A 71 -4.36 -34.44 -47.28
N TYR A 72 -5.22 -33.70 -46.60
CA TYR A 72 -5.46 -32.27 -46.85
C TYR A 72 -4.61 -31.43 -45.87
N PRO A 73 -4.06 -30.28 -46.30
CA PRO A 73 -3.41 -29.35 -45.38
C PRO A 73 -4.42 -28.83 -44.34
N PRO A 74 -3.98 -28.53 -43.10
CA PRO A 74 -4.89 -28.05 -42.06
C PRO A 74 -5.55 -26.73 -42.50
N PRO A 75 -6.83 -26.50 -42.17
CA PRO A 75 -7.49 -25.26 -42.47
C PRO A 75 -6.77 -24.10 -41.76
N PRO A 76 -6.73 -22.89 -42.38
CA PRO A 76 -6.11 -21.73 -41.75
C PRO A 76 -6.75 -21.48 -40.38
N GLN A 77 -5.91 -21.36 -39.36
CA GLN A 77 -6.32 -21.03 -38.01
C GLN A 77 -7.21 -19.78 -38.06
N GLN A 78 -8.42 -19.90 -37.54
CA GLN A 78 -9.29 -18.75 -37.30
C GLN A 78 -8.52 -17.75 -36.42
N PRO A 79 -8.58 -16.44 -36.72
CA PRO A 79 -7.94 -15.45 -35.87
C PRO A 79 -8.50 -15.61 -34.45
N VAL A 80 -7.59 -15.88 -33.51
CA VAL A 80 -7.88 -15.92 -32.08
C VAL A 80 -8.69 -14.66 -31.75
N PRO A 81 -9.88 -14.75 -31.14
CA PRO A 81 -10.64 -13.56 -30.79
C PRO A 81 -9.74 -12.68 -29.92
N ALA A 82 -9.53 -11.42 -30.33
CA ALA A 82 -8.85 -10.47 -29.49
C ALA A 82 -9.60 -10.40 -28.15
N GLU A 83 -8.99 -10.92 -27.08
CA GLU A 83 -9.53 -10.81 -25.73
C GLU A 83 -9.86 -9.34 -25.47
N LYS A 84 -11.12 -9.03 -25.21
CA LYS A 84 -11.54 -7.68 -24.84
C LYS A 84 -10.89 -7.37 -23.50
N LYS A 85 -9.86 -6.52 -23.50
CA LYS A 85 -9.20 -6.04 -22.27
C LYS A 85 -10.27 -5.47 -21.32
N SER A 86 -10.16 -5.80 -20.03
CA SER A 86 -11.04 -5.25 -19.01
C SER A 86 -10.83 -3.72 -18.91
N PHE A 87 -11.88 -2.98 -18.54
CA PHE A 87 -11.80 -1.52 -18.36
C PHE A 87 -10.72 -1.13 -17.33
N ALA A 88 -10.59 -1.95 -16.28
CA ALA A 88 -9.54 -1.84 -15.26
C ALA A 88 -8.14 -1.92 -15.88
N VAL A 89 -7.89 -2.93 -16.72
CA VAL A 89 -6.60 -3.08 -17.42
C VAL A 89 -6.35 -1.89 -18.35
N ALA A 90 -7.34 -1.46 -19.13
CA ALA A 90 -7.17 -0.34 -20.06
C ALA A 90 -6.79 0.96 -19.33
N THR A 91 -7.43 1.23 -18.19
CA THR A 91 -7.17 2.46 -17.42
C THR A 91 -5.84 2.37 -16.66
N GLY A 92 -5.52 1.21 -16.09
CA GLY A 92 -4.24 0.96 -15.42
C GLY A 92 -3.05 1.02 -16.39
N GLU A 93 -3.16 0.44 -17.59
CA GLU A 93 -2.14 0.53 -18.64
C GLU A 93 -1.90 1.98 -19.07
N LEU A 94 -2.96 2.79 -19.21
CA LEU A 94 -2.85 4.20 -19.53
C LEU A 94 -2.10 4.96 -18.43
N PHE A 95 -2.50 4.76 -17.17
CA PHE A 95 -1.85 5.41 -16.02
C PHE A 95 -0.36 5.08 -15.96
N LEU A 96 -0.03 3.80 -16.07
CA LEU A 96 1.35 3.32 -16.00
C LEU A 96 2.19 3.79 -17.20
N GLY A 97 1.58 3.91 -18.38
CA GLY A 97 2.19 4.52 -19.55
C GLY A 97 2.52 6.01 -19.35
N ILE A 98 1.65 6.76 -18.67
CA ILE A 98 1.89 8.17 -18.31
C ILE A 98 3.01 8.25 -17.26
N ALA A 99 2.94 7.46 -16.19
CA ALA A 99 3.97 7.41 -15.15
C ALA A 99 5.36 7.07 -15.74
N SER A 100 5.45 6.07 -16.63
CA SER A 100 6.70 5.71 -17.30
C SER A 100 7.28 6.85 -18.16
N ARG A 101 6.43 7.65 -18.81
CA ARG A 101 6.89 8.82 -19.59
C ARG A 101 7.43 9.93 -18.70
N LEU A 102 6.81 10.17 -17.55
CA LEU A 102 7.29 11.14 -16.56
C LEU A 102 8.67 10.72 -16.02
N LEU A 103 8.83 9.44 -15.65
CA LEU A 103 10.11 8.89 -15.20
C LEU A 103 11.22 9.01 -16.27
N LYS A 104 10.91 8.72 -17.54
CA LYS A 104 11.89 8.83 -18.65
C LYS A 104 12.25 10.28 -19.00
N SER A 105 11.34 11.22 -18.78
CA SER A 105 11.59 12.64 -19.04
C SER A 105 12.63 13.19 -18.06
N GLY A 106 12.56 12.81 -16.77
CA GLY A 106 13.54 13.21 -15.76
C GLY A 106 14.95 12.67 -16.01
N SER A 107 15.08 11.46 -16.56
CA SER A 107 16.38 10.82 -16.84
C SER A 107 17.19 11.47 -17.97
N ARG A 108 16.57 12.23 -18.89
CA ARG A 108 17.24 12.80 -20.07
C ARG A 108 18.05 14.09 -19.80
N SER A 109 17.92 14.66 -18.60
CA SER A 109 18.54 15.95 -18.23
C SER A 109 19.74 15.78 -17.28
N LYS A 110 20.78 15.02 -17.66
CA LYS A 110 22.04 14.95 -16.90
C LYS A 110 23.26 14.95 -17.82
N ASN A 111 23.80 16.13 -18.08
CA ASN A 111 25.21 16.37 -18.46
C ASN A 111 25.55 17.84 -18.17
N GLY A 112 26.06 18.12 -16.98
CA GLY A 112 26.51 19.47 -16.60
C GLY A 112 27.03 19.49 -15.17
N SER A 113 28.35 19.65 -15.03
CA SER A 113 29.04 19.99 -13.78
C SER A 113 28.75 21.45 -13.42
N PHE A 114 28.38 21.77 -12.17
CA PHE A 114 29.11 22.73 -11.31
C PHE A 114 28.48 22.96 -9.91
N SER A 115 29.39 23.35 -9.00
CA SER A 115 29.37 23.91 -7.63
C SER A 115 28.10 24.45 -6.96
N SER A 116 28.09 24.26 -5.64
CA SER A 116 27.19 24.72 -4.59
C SER A 116 27.03 26.24 -4.44
N SER A 117 25.83 26.66 -4.00
CA SER A 117 25.57 27.75 -3.02
C SER A 117 24.07 27.82 -2.72
N GLY A 118 23.67 27.52 -1.48
CA GLY A 118 22.28 27.60 -1.01
C GLY A 118 21.82 29.04 -0.80
N ILE A 119 20.54 29.32 -1.11
CA ILE A 119 19.90 30.61 -0.87
C ILE A 119 18.76 30.39 0.13
N SER A 120 18.90 30.95 1.34
CA SER A 120 17.79 31.12 2.28
C SER A 120 16.99 32.37 1.88
N LEU A 121 15.67 32.25 1.68
CA LEU A 121 14.79 33.41 1.54
C LEU A 121 13.78 33.47 2.70
N PHE A 122 14.04 34.38 3.62
CA PHE A 122 13.09 34.87 4.60
C PHE A 122 12.30 36.01 3.92
N GLU A 123 11.00 35.85 3.68
CA GLU A 123 10.17 36.97 3.22
C GLU A 123 9.00 37.20 4.17
N LYS A 124 9.16 38.22 5.02
CA LYS A 124 8.09 38.89 5.76
C LYS A 124 7.15 39.57 4.75
N SER A 125 5.85 39.31 4.85
CA SER A 125 4.85 40.28 4.40
C SER A 125 3.72 40.41 5.40
N ASN A 126 3.42 41.68 5.72
CA ASN A 126 2.44 42.14 6.69
C ASN A 126 1.01 41.99 6.17
N GLY A 127 0.11 41.49 7.03
CA GLY A 127 -1.21 42.08 7.28
C GLY A 127 -2.42 41.55 6.50
N LYS A 128 -3.20 40.66 7.12
CA LYS A 128 -4.56 40.92 7.68
C LYS A 128 -5.21 39.60 8.11
N GLU A 129 -5.73 39.60 9.33
CA GLU A 129 -6.46 38.49 9.97
C GLU A 129 -7.70 38.07 9.16
N SER A 130 -7.79 36.76 8.86
CA SER A 130 -9.04 36.01 8.92
C SER A 130 -8.75 34.51 8.86
N GLY A 131 -9.08 33.79 9.93
CA GLY A 131 -9.12 32.33 9.98
C GLY A 131 -7.92 31.72 10.70
N ASP A 132 -8.22 31.11 11.85
CA ASP A 132 -7.35 30.24 12.64
C ASP A 132 -6.84 29.09 11.76
N VAL A 133 -5.69 29.29 11.10
CA VAL A 133 -4.97 28.22 10.41
C VAL A 133 -3.92 27.75 11.39
N ASP A 134 -4.16 26.57 11.96
CA ASP A 134 -3.29 25.91 12.92
C ASP A 134 -1.82 25.98 12.45
N TYR A 135 -0.96 26.58 13.27
CA TYR A 135 0.44 26.82 12.94
C TYR A 135 1.18 25.50 12.62
N GLU A 136 0.71 24.41 13.21
CA GLU A 136 1.22 23.05 13.02
C GLU A 136 0.91 22.44 11.64
N GLU A 137 -0.12 22.92 10.94
CA GLU A 137 -0.50 22.43 9.61
C GLU A 137 0.21 23.18 8.46
N ARG A 138 0.98 24.25 8.76
CA ARG A 138 1.69 25.03 7.75
C ARG A 138 2.83 24.19 7.14
N ILE A 139 2.99 24.29 5.82
CA ILE A 139 4.13 23.72 5.10
C ILE A 139 5.41 24.40 5.61
N GLY A 140 6.33 23.62 6.18
CA GLY A 140 7.54 24.13 6.83
C GLY A 140 8.74 24.24 5.90
N ALA A 141 8.80 23.40 4.88
CA ALA A 141 9.76 23.50 3.80
C ALA A 141 9.09 23.05 2.50
N VAL A 142 9.40 23.75 1.42
CA VAL A 142 9.28 23.27 0.04
C VAL A 142 10.70 23.07 -0.43
N MET A 143 11.21 21.84 -0.40
CA MET A 143 12.52 21.52 -0.98
C MET A 143 12.30 20.90 -2.36
N GLU A 144 13.02 21.40 -3.35
CA GLU A 144 13.24 20.67 -4.60
C GLU A 144 14.31 19.61 -4.28
N ASP A 145 14.04 18.35 -4.59
CA ASP A 145 15.03 17.29 -4.41
C ASP A 145 16.26 17.60 -5.27
N GLU A 146 17.45 17.69 -4.67
CA GLU A 146 18.71 17.99 -5.39
C GLU A 146 19.02 16.97 -6.49
N ILE A 147 18.36 15.81 -6.48
CA ILE A 147 18.52 14.72 -7.45
C ILE A 147 17.41 14.73 -8.53
N GLU A 148 16.23 15.29 -8.23
CA GLU A 148 15.03 15.39 -9.09
C GLU A 148 14.25 16.71 -8.86
N PRO A 149 14.52 17.78 -9.64
CA PRO A 149 13.96 19.12 -9.39
C PRO A 149 12.43 19.27 -9.59
N ASP A 150 11.76 18.25 -10.12
CA ASP A 150 10.29 18.24 -10.31
C ASP A 150 9.53 17.72 -9.07
N VAL A 151 10.23 17.33 -8.01
CA VAL A 151 9.64 16.84 -6.75
C VAL A 151 9.53 17.98 -5.76
N ILE A 152 8.29 18.34 -5.41
CA ILE A 152 8.00 19.30 -4.34
C ILE A 152 7.88 18.53 -3.02
N TRP A 153 8.88 18.65 -2.15
CA TRP A 153 8.80 18.16 -0.78
C TRP A 153 7.99 19.15 0.06
N GLU A 154 6.69 18.94 0.25
CA GLU A 154 5.93 19.67 1.27
C GLU A 154 5.92 18.86 2.57
N GLN A 155 6.87 19.15 3.46
CA GLN A 155 6.91 18.61 4.83
C GLN A 155 6.26 19.65 5.75
N ARG A 156 5.28 19.26 6.59
CA ARG A 156 4.69 20.22 7.55
C ARG A 156 5.76 20.61 8.58
N VAL A 157 5.69 21.80 9.15
CA VAL A 157 6.66 22.26 10.18
C VAL A 157 6.78 21.23 11.30
N LYS A 158 5.65 20.70 11.77
CA LYS A 158 5.62 19.64 12.79
C LYS A 158 6.32 18.34 12.37
N ASP A 159 6.30 18.02 11.08
CA ASP A 159 6.89 16.79 10.55
C ASP A 159 8.44 16.91 10.48
N ILE A 160 8.96 18.11 10.17
CA ILE A 160 10.40 18.44 10.21
C ILE A 160 10.93 18.39 11.65
N GLU A 161 10.18 18.97 12.60
CA GLU A 161 10.55 18.97 14.01
C GLU A 161 10.54 17.53 14.57
N ALA A 162 9.53 16.73 14.25
CA ALA A 162 9.47 15.32 14.62
C ALA A 162 10.60 14.47 14.00
N GLU A 163 11.12 14.84 12.82
CA GLU A 163 12.29 14.17 12.23
C GLU A 163 13.59 14.53 12.95
N LYS A 164 13.74 15.79 13.41
CA LYS A 164 14.89 16.26 14.20
C LYS A 164 14.97 15.66 15.60
N GLU A 165 13.84 15.25 16.19
CA GLU A 165 13.80 14.65 17.53
C GLU A 165 14.19 13.15 17.55
N ARG A 166 14.57 12.54 16.41
CA ARG A 166 14.90 11.11 16.37
C ARG A 166 16.18 10.76 17.12
N ARG A 167 16.05 9.73 17.97
CA ARG A 167 17.13 9.29 18.86
C ARG A 167 18.16 8.36 18.21
N VAL A 168 17.85 7.66 17.10
CA VAL A 168 18.79 6.91 16.24
C VAL A 168 18.09 6.60 14.90
N ILE A 169 18.77 6.77 13.75
CA ILE A 169 18.28 6.32 12.44
C ILE A 169 19.24 5.25 11.90
N THR A 170 18.73 4.09 11.48
CA THR A 170 19.59 3.08 10.83
C THR A 170 19.69 3.37 9.33
N SER A 171 20.91 3.37 8.80
CA SER A 171 21.22 3.53 7.38
C SER A 171 21.74 2.20 6.81
N PRO A 172 21.38 1.82 5.56
CA PRO A 172 20.50 2.54 4.65
C PRO A 172 19.01 2.35 4.98
N GLY A 173 18.18 3.30 4.52
CA GLY A 173 16.74 3.12 4.43
C GLY A 173 16.33 2.32 3.19
N PHE A 174 15.09 1.83 3.16
CA PHE A 174 14.55 1.04 2.05
C PHE A 174 13.33 1.71 1.38
N SER A 175 13.39 1.88 0.06
CA SER A 175 12.31 2.46 -0.74
C SER A 175 11.67 1.43 -1.65
N PHE A 176 10.36 1.25 -1.55
CA PHE A 176 9.59 0.27 -2.30
C PHE A 176 8.75 0.92 -3.41
N SER A 177 8.89 0.40 -4.63
CA SER A 177 8.22 0.91 -5.81
C SER A 177 6.69 0.75 -5.80
N ALA A 178 6.00 1.55 -6.61
CA ALA A 178 4.65 1.21 -7.04
C ALA A 178 4.65 -0.08 -7.89
N ALA A 179 3.76 -1.02 -7.57
CA ALA A 179 3.74 -2.35 -8.19
C ALA A 179 2.35 -2.95 -8.44
N GLY A 180 1.28 -2.25 -8.05
CA GLY A 180 -0.08 -2.79 -8.11
C GLY A 180 -0.22 -4.11 -7.35
N LEU A 181 -0.84 -5.10 -7.99
CA LEU A 181 -1.06 -6.43 -7.39
C LEU A 181 0.18 -7.34 -7.40
N LEU A 182 1.35 -6.86 -7.86
CA LEU A 182 2.64 -7.53 -7.65
C LEU A 182 3.17 -7.40 -6.21
N PHE A 183 2.37 -6.85 -5.30
CA PHE A 183 2.61 -6.72 -3.88
C PHE A 183 3.32 -7.93 -3.20
N PRO A 184 2.99 -9.21 -3.50
CA PRO A 184 3.71 -10.36 -2.94
C PRO A 184 5.23 -10.35 -3.16
N TYR A 185 5.70 -9.78 -4.28
CA TYR A 185 7.14 -9.64 -4.53
C TYR A 185 7.82 -8.80 -3.45
N HIS A 186 7.24 -7.64 -3.12
CA HIS A 186 7.78 -6.78 -2.08
C HIS A 186 7.70 -7.41 -0.69
N LEU A 187 6.68 -8.24 -0.42
CA LEU A 187 6.62 -9.04 0.82
C LEU A 187 7.78 -10.02 0.92
N GLY A 188 8.10 -10.73 -0.17
CA GLY A 188 9.23 -11.66 -0.22
C GLY A 188 10.57 -10.98 0.01
N VAL A 189 10.79 -9.84 -0.64
CA VAL A 189 11.99 -8.99 -0.39
C VAL A 189 12.07 -8.59 1.07
N SER A 190 10.96 -8.10 1.62
CA SER A 190 10.91 -7.61 3.02
C SER A 190 11.18 -8.73 4.02
N GLN A 191 10.68 -9.94 3.76
CA GLN A 191 10.91 -11.10 4.60
C GLN A 191 12.41 -11.35 4.79
N LEU A 192 13.16 -11.43 3.68
CA LEU A 192 14.60 -11.66 3.75
C LEU A 192 15.32 -10.49 4.42
N LEU A 193 14.97 -9.24 4.06
CA LEU A 193 15.63 -8.07 4.63
C LEU A 193 15.46 -7.98 6.15
N ILE A 194 14.29 -8.39 6.68
CA ILE A 194 14.03 -8.49 8.12
C ILE A 194 14.83 -9.66 8.71
N GLU A 195 14.76 -10.86 8.13
CA GLU A 195 15.45 -12.07 8.62
C GLU A 195 16.97 -11.89 8.73
N LYS A 196 17.56 -11.13 7.79
CA LYS A 196 19.00 -10.87 7.74
C LYS A 196 19.43 -9.62 8.50
N GLY A 197 18.49 -8.89 9.11
CA GLY A 197 18.79 -7.72 9.95
C GLY A 197 19.09 -6.42 9.19
N TYR A 198 18.74 -6.34 7.91
CA TYR A 198 18.82 -5.10 7.13
C TYR A 198 17.71 -4.11 7.54
N ILE A 199 16.50 -4.62 7.77
CA ILE A 199 15.36 -3.84 8.24
C ILE A 199 15.16 -4.10 9.73
N LYS A 200 15.34 -3.06 10.53
CA LYS A 200 15.13 -3.00 11.98
C LYS A 200 14.04 -1.98 12.31
N GLU A 201 13.66 -1.88 13.58
CA GLU A 201 12.68 -0.89 14.06
C GLU A 201 13.08 0.56 13.77
N THR A 202 14.38 0.85 13.74
CA THR A 202 14.98 2.16 13.47
C THR A 202 15.26 2.41 11.98
N THR A 203 15.01 1.44 11.10
CA THR A 203 15.25 1.58 9.66
C THR A 203 14.14 2.40 9.00
N PRO A 204 14.48 3.51 8.33
CA PRO A 204 13.53 4.29 7.55
C PRO A 204 13.01 3.53 6.33
N LEU A 205 11.72 3.67 6.08
CA LEU A 205 11.02 3.03 4.97
C LEU A 205 10.31 4.10 4.16
N ALA A 206 10.25 3.91 2.85
CA ALA A 206 9.45 4.76 1.98
C ALA A 206 8.75 3.91 0.93
N GLY A 207 7.55 4.30 0.52
CA GLY A 207 6.78 3.50 -0.41
C GLY A 207 5.75 4.31 -1.20
N SER A 208 5.46 3.82 -2.38
CA SER A 208 4.42 4.33 -3.26
C SER A 208 3.48 3.20 -3.65
N SER A 209 2.17 3.42 -3.60
CA SER A 209 1.15 2.43 -3.93
C SER A 209 1.39 1.10 -3.19
N ALA A 210 1.58 -0.01 -3.90
CA ALA A 210 1.93 -1.31 -3.31
C ALA A 210 3.14 -1.26 -2.34
N GLY A 211 4.15 -0.43 -2.61
CA GLY A 211 5.28 -0.23 -1.72
C GLY A 211 4.89 0.45 -0.40
N ALA A 212 3.94 1.38 -0.41
CA ALA A 212 3.43 2.02 0.80
C ALA A 212 2.68 1.02 1.68
N ILE A 213 1.92 0.11 1.08
CA ILE A 213 1.25 -0.98 1.79
C ILE A 213 2.30 -1.86 2.50
N VAL A 214 3.38 -2.24 1.82
CA VAL A 214 4.44 -3.07 2.43
C VAL A 214 5.11 -2.35 3.59
N CYS A 215 5.38 -1.05 3.47
CA CYS A 215 5.95 -0.28 4.57
C CYS A 215 5.05 -0.30 5.81
N ALA A 216 3.73 -0.17 5.64
CA ALA A 216 2.77 -0.26 6.74
C ALA A 216 2.73 -1.67 7.36
N VAL A 217 2.85 -2.73 6.56
CA VAL A 217 2.94 -4.12 7.04
C VAL A 217 4.24 -4.36 7.82
N ILE A 218 5.38 -3.85 7.34
CA ILE A 218 6.65 -3.93 8.08
C ILE A 218 6.53 -3.18 9.42
N ALA A 219 5.98 -1.96 9.40
CA ALA A 219 5.79 -1.15 10.59
C ALA A 219 4.82 -1.78 11.60
N SER A 220 3.81 -2.54 11.14
CA SER A 220 2.88 -3.28 12.01
C SER A 220 3.51 -4.49 12.69
N GLY A 221 4.69 -4.95 12.23
CA GLY A 221 5.38 -6.13 12.76
C GLY A 221 4.64 -7.45 12.54
N ALA A 222 3.64 -7.47 11.66
CA ALA A 222 3.03 -8.71 11.20
C ALA A 222 4.03 -9.51 10.35
N SER A 223 3.87 -10.83 10.27
CA SER A 223 4.72 -11.63 9.38
C SER A 223 4.38 -11.36 7.91
N MET A 224 5.38 -11.43 7.03
CA MET A 224 5.13 -11.24 5.60
C MET A 224 4.28 -12.38 5.01
N GLN A 225 4.30 -13.56 5.64
CA GLN A 225 3.44 -14.69 5.28
C GLN A 225 1.97 -14.45 5.62
N GLU A 226 1.66 -13.87 6.79
CA GLU A 226 0.29 -13.45 7.11
C GLU A 226 -0.21 -12.38 6.14
N ALA A 227 0.64 -11.42 5.79
CA ALA A 227 0.32 -10.40 4.77
C ALA A 227 0.10 -11.02 3.37
N LEU A 228 0.85 -12.07 3.02
CA LEU A 228 0.62 -12.83 1.79
C LEU A 228 -0.74 -13.52 1.81
N GLN A 229 -1.15 -14.14 2.93
CA GLN A 229 -2.49 -14.73 3.04
C GLN A 229 -3.59 -13.68 2.94
N ALA A 230 -3.44 -12.52 3.59
CA ALA A 230 -4.37 -11.40 3.44
C ALA A 230 -4.47 -10.92 1.97
N THR A 231 -3.35 -10.93 1.24
CA THR A 231 -3.30 -10.62 -0.19
C THR A 231 -4.06 -11.64 -1.02
N LYS A 232 -3.94 -12.94 -0.71
CA LYS A 232 -4.70 -14.00 -1.40
C LYS A 232 -6.19 -13.87 -1.17
N ILE A 233 -6.63 -13.54 0.04
CA ILE A 233 -8.04 -13.27 0.34
C ILE A 233 -8.56 -12.09 -0.49
N LEU A 234 -7.79 -11.00 -0.58
CA LEU A 234 -8.12 -9.86 -1.44
C LEU A 234 -8.18 -10.25 -2.93
N ALA A 235 -7.22 -11.04 -3.40
CA ALA A 235 -7.12 -11.47 -4.78
C ALA A 235 -8.28 -12.41 -5.16
N GLU A 236 -8.60 -13.38 -4.29
CA GLU A 236 -9.75 -14.28 -4.44
C GLU A 236 -11.04 -13.47 -4.56
N ASP A 237 -11.22 -12.46 -3.71
CA ASP A 237 -12.40 -11.60 -3.77
C ASP A 237 -12.54 -10.89 -5.12
N CYS A 238 -11.42 -10.33 -5.60
CA CYS A 238 -11.37 -9.60 -6.86
C CYS A 238 -11.57 -10.54 -8.06
N ARG A 239 -11.05 -11.78 -8.02
CA ARG A 239 -11.29 -12.80 -9.06
C ARG A 239 -12.76 -13.22 -9.12
N LEU A 240 -13.39 -13.46 -7.96
CA LEU A 240 -14.76 -13.96 -7.89
C LEU A 240 -15.81 -12.89 -8.19
N ARG A 241 -15.57 -11.66 -7.71
CA ARG A 241 -16.59 -10.60 -7.69
C ARG A 241 -16.21 -9.38 -8.56
N GLY A 242 -15.07 -9.45 -9.25
CA GLY A 242 -14.55 -8.42 -10.15
C GLY A 242 -13.70 -7.35 -9.44
N THR A 243 -12.63 -6.92 -10.09
CA THR A 243 -11.64 -5.95 -9.56
C THR A 243 -12.06 -4.49 -9.75
N ALA A 244 -12.57 -4.14 -10.94
CA ALA A 244 -12.84 -2.76 -11.32
C ALA A 244 -13.82 -2.08 -10.34
N PHE A 245 -13.48 -0.88 -9.87
CA PHE A 245 -14.28 -0.06 -8.95
C PHE A 245 -14.51 -0.66 -7.55
N ARG A 246 -14.05 -1.89 -7.29
CA ARG A 246 -14.21 -2.62 -6.02
C ARG A 246 -12.91 -2.78 -5.26
N LEU A 247 -11.77 -2.85 -5.97
CA LEU A 247 -10.46 -3.08 -5.36
C LEU A 247 -10.17 -2.12 -4.20
N GLY A 248 -10.57 -0.85 -4.30
CA GLY A 248 -10.40 0.10 -3.20
C GLY A 248 -11.18 -0.30 -1.94
N ALA A 249 -12.46 -0.67 -2.06
CA ALA A 249 -13.25 -1.07 -0.91
C ALA A 249 -12.68 -2.33 -0.24
N VAL A 250 -12.31 -3.33 -1.05
CA VAL A 250 -11.69 -4.56 -0.55
C VAL A 250 -10.35 -4.28 0.12
N LEU A 251 -9.51 -3.44 -0.48
CA LEU A 251 -8.22 -3.04 0.10
C LEU A 251 -8.40 -2.38 1.46
N ARG A 252 -9.32 -1.40 1.58
CA ARG A 252 -9.59 -0.73 2.86
C ARG A 252 -10.06 -1.71 3.92
N ASP A 253 -11.01 -2.60 3.59
CA ASP A 253 -11.51 -3.60 4.53
C ASP A 253 -10.41 -4.55 5.02
N VAL A 254 -9.49 -4.94 4.13
CA VAL A 254 -8.36 -5.79 4.48
C VAL A 254 -7.37 -5.06 5.36
N LEU A 255 -7.00 -3.81 5.03
CA LEU A 255 -6.08 -3.00 5.84
C LEU A 255 -6.64 -2.75 7.25
N GLU A 256 -7.94 -2.44 7.36
CA GLU A 256 -8.58 -2.17 8.64
C GLU A 256 -8.56 -3.40 9.57
N LYS A 257 -8.76 -4.60 9.00
CA LYS A 257 -8.74 -5.86 9.75
C LYS A 257 -7.34 -6.36 10.06
N PHE A 258 -6.40 -6.13 9.15
CA PHE A 258 -5.05 -6.68 9.23
C PHE A 258 -4.12 -5.83 10.11
N LEU A 259 -4.21 -4.50 10.03
CA LEU A 259 -3.32 -3.61 10.76
C LEU A 259 -3.78 -3.42 12.22
N PRO A 260 -2.85 -3.44 13.19
CA PRO A 260 -3.15 -3.19 14.59
C PRO A 260 -3.48 -1.71 14.84
N ASP A 261 -4.13 -1.41 15.96
CA ASP A 261 -4.62 -0.07 16.29
C ASP A 261 -3.50 0.97 16.47
N ASP A 262 -2.31 0.54 16.90
CA ASP A 262 -1.13 1.38 17.14
C ASP A 262 -0.23 1.56 15.89
N VAL A 263 -0.62 1.02 14.73
CA VAL A 263 0.21 1.01 13.51
C VAL A 263 0.66 2.41 13.08
N HIS A 264 -0.18 3.43 13.29
CA HIS A 264 0.10 4.81 12.94
C HIS A 264 1.25 5.37 13.78
N ILE A 265 1.31 5.05 15.07
CA ILE A 265 2.41 5.43 15.97
C ILE A 265 3.72 4.77 15.51
N ARG A 266 3.65 3.50 15.12
CA ARG A 266 4.81 2.71 14.66
C ARG A 266 5.32 3.12 13.28
N SER A 267 4.45 3.76 12.49
CA SER A 267 4.75 4.25 11.14
C SER A 267 5.21 5.70 11.15
N SER A 268 4.68 6.52 12.07
CA SER A 268 4.99 7.95 12.19
C SER A 268 6.49 8.19 12.34
N GLY A 269 7.02 8.99 11.44
CA GLY A 269 8.44 9.25 11.26
C GLY A 269 9.25 8.12 10.61
N ARG A 270 8.84 6.87 10.75
CA ARG A 270 9.58 5.74 10.17
C ARG A 270 9.24 5.49 8.70
N VAL A 271 7.98 5.67 8.33
CA VAL A 271 7.43 5.32 7.02
C VAL A 271 7.04 6.59 6.27
N ARG A 272 7.56 6.76 5.05
CA ARG A 272 7.13 7.81 4.12
C ARG A 272 6.23 7.25 3.03
N VAL A 273 5.02 7.77 2.92
CA VAL A 273 4.02 7.40 1.91
C VAL A 273 3.97 8.47 0.83
N ALA A 274 4.23 8.08 -0.42
CA ALA A 274 4.11 8.97 -1.56
C ALA A 274 2.67 9.11 -2.05
N VAL A 275 2.23 10.34 -2.28
CA VAL A 275 0.91 10.68 -2.85
C VAL A 275 1.11 11.69 -3.96
N THR A 276 0.28 11.65 -5.01
CA THR A 276 0.29 12.70 -6.04
C THR A 276 -0.89 13.65 -5.81
N GLN A 277 -0.61 14.93 -5.55
CA GLN A 277 -1.62 15.99 -5.56
C GLN A 277 -1.93 16.42 -6.99
N ILE A 278 -3.22 16.44 -7.33
CA ILE A 278 -3.72 17.03 -8.56
C ILE A 278 -3.79 18.54 -8.40
N SER A 279 -3.07 19.24 -9.26
CA SER A 279 -3.22 20.67 -9.49
C SER A 279 -2.98 20.95 -10.99
N TRP A 280 -2.89 22.21 -11.40
CA TRP A 280 -2.52 22.55 -12.79
C TRP A 280 -1.22 21.86 -13.25
N ARG A 281 -0.29 21.62 -12.31
CA ARG A 281 0.83 20.67 -12.47
C ARG A 281 0.76 19.61 -11.36
N PRO A 282 0.74 18.30 -11.66
CA PRO A 282 0.80 17.27 -10.63
C PRO A 282 2.03 17.45 -9.74
N ARG A 283 1.87 17.30 -8.42
CA ARG A 283 2.95 17.43 -7.43
C ARG A 283 3.02 16.18 -6.58
N GLY A 284 4.21 15.63 -6.37
CA GLY A 284 4.43 14.60 -5.36
C GLY A 284 4.33 15.18 -3.96
N LEU A 285 3.78 14.42 -3.02
CA LEU A 285 3.72 14.71 -1.60
C LEU A 285 4.24 13.49 -0.83
N LEU A 286 5.01 13.70 0.23
CA LEU A 286 5.48 12.65 1.12
C LEU A 286 4.84 12.83 2.48
N VAL A 287 4.09 11.81 2.90
CA VAL A 287 3.38 11.79 4.18
C VAL A 287 4.14 10.86 5.11
N ASP A 288 4.66 11.39 6.21
CA ASP A 288 5.48 10.63 7.15
C ASP A 288 4.97 10.63 8.59
N GLN A 289 4.01 11.49 8.93
CA GLN A 289 3.33 11.51 10.22
C GLN A 289 1.86 11.17 10.06
N PHE A 290 1.34 10.33 10.96
CA PHE A 290 -0.03 9.81 10.93
C PHE A 290 -0.71 10.03 12.28
N ASP A 291 -1.86 10.70 12.26
CA ASP A 291 -2.57 11.12 13.47
C ASP A 291 -3.44 9.98 14.05
N SER A 292 -3.77 8.97 13.24
CA SER A 292 -4.53 7.78 13.64
C SER A 292 -4.31 6.61 12.68
N LYS A 293 -4.74 5.39 13.06
CA LYS A 293 -4.77 4.23 12.16
C LYS A 293 -5.55 4.53 10.87
N GLU A 294 -6.69 5.20 11.00
CA GLU A 294 -7.51 5.58 9.85
C GLU A 294 -6.77 6.56 8.94
N ASP A 295 -6.04 7.52 9.50
CA ASP A 295 -5.24 8.49 8.74
C ASP A 295 -4.09 7.81 7.97
N LEU A 296 -3.38 6.84 8.59
CA LEU A 296 -2.41 6.00 7.88
C LEU A 296 -3.07 5.20 6.74
N ILE A 297 -4.20 4.54 7.01
CA ILE A 297 -4.93 3.79 5.99
C ILE A 297 -5.38 4.72 4.86
N ASN A 298 -5.83 5.93 5.17
CA ASN A 298 -6.20 6.94 4.17
C ASN A 298 -5.01 7.38 3.32
N ALA A 299 -3.82 7.55 3.92
CA ALA A 299 -2.59 7.88 3.21
C ALA A 299 -2.18 6.75 2.25
N VAL A 300 -2.11 5.51 2.74
CA VAL A 300 -1.77 4.32 1.93
C VAL A 300 -2.80 4.08 0.83
N PHE A 301 -4.10 4.19 1.15
CA PHE A 301 -5.18 4.07 0.19
C PHE A 301 -5.09 5.12 -0.92
N THR A 302 -4.80 6.37 -0.55
CA THR A 302 -4.61 7.46 -1.51
C THR A 302 -3.37 7.23 -2.38
N SER A 303 -2.29 6.74 -1.78
CA SER A 303 -1.06 6.35 -2.46
C SER A 303 -1.28 5.26 -3.51
N SER A 304 -2.30 4.41 -3.33
CA SER A 304 -2.72 3.36 -4.28
C SER A 304 -3.86 3.77 -5.23
N PHE A 305 -4.32 5.02 -5.18
CA PHE A 305 -5.53 5.44 -5.90
C PHE A 305 -5.28 5.68 -7.40
N ILE A 306 -5.30 4.60 -8.19
CA ILE A 306 -5.23 4.69 -9.65
C ILE A 306 -6.63 5.05 -10.19
N PRO A 307 -6.80 6.22 -10.84
CA PRO A 307 -8.10 6.66 -11.36
C PRO A 307 -8.75 5.61 -12.27
N GLY A 308 -10.04 5.33 -12.08
CA GLY A 308 -10.79 4.36 -12.90
C GLY A 308 -10.42 2.87 -12.71
N TYR A 309 -9.38 2.58 -11.91
CA TYR A 309 -9.02 1.22 -11.50
C TYR A 309 -9.51 0.95 -10.07
N LEU A 310 -9.03 1.73 -9.09
CA LEU A 310 -9.33 1.52 -7.68
C LEU A 310 -10.77 1.91 -7.31
N ALA A 311 -11.27 2.97 -7.94
CA ALA A 311 -12.62 3.50 -7.77
C ALA A 311 -13.08 4.21 -9.06
N PRO A 312 -14.39 4.43 -9.27
CA PRO A 312 -14.90 5.10 -10.49
C PRO A 312 -14.62 6.60 -10.48
N ARG A 313 -14.15 7.15 -9.36
CA ARG A 313 -13.81 8.57 -9.23
C ARG A 313 -12.45 8.86 -9.87
N PRO A 314 -12.26 10.04 -10.48
CA PRO A 314 -10.98 10.41 -11.10
C PRO A 314 -9.89 10.74 -10.08
N ALA A 315 -10.26 10.98 -8.82
CA ALA A 315 -9.38 11.35 -7.72
C ALA A 315 -10.04 11.07 -6.37
N THR A 316 -9.26 11.16 -5.29
CA THR A 316 -9.74 11.11 -3.90
C THR A 316 -9.33 12.36 -3.13
N ILE A 317 -10.01 12.66 -2.02
CA ILE A 317 -9.61 13.75 -1.13
C ILE A 317 -8.80 13.14 0.02
N PHE A 318 -7.61 13.68 0.26
CA PHE A 318 -6.75 13.33 1.40
C PHE A 318 -6.22 14.61 2.03
N ARG A 319 -6.46 14.82 3.33
CA ARG A 319 -6.08 16.03 4.08
C ARG A 319 -6.42 17.33 3.31
N ASN A 320 -7.68 17.44 2.89
CA ASN A 320 -8.25 18.58 2.14
C ASN A 320 -7.61 18.86 0.77
N ARG A 321 -6.88 17.89 0.19
CA ARG A 321 -6.25 17.99 -1.13
C ARG A 321 -6.80 16.92 -2.07
N LEU A 322 -6.95 17.28 -3.33
CA LEU A 322 -7.34 16.34 -4.38
C LEU A 322 -6.11 15.54 -4.82
N CYS A 323 -6.15 14.22 -4.65
CA CYS A 323 -5.00 13.35 -4.78
C CYS A 323 -5.29 12.07 -5.60
N ILE A 324 -4.23 11.47 -6.13
CA ILE A 324 -4.19 10.18 -6.82
C ILE A 324 -2.92 9.41 -6.41
N ASP A 325 -2.77 8.20 -6.98
CA ASP A 325 -1.65 7.28 -6.72
C ASP A 325 -0.29 7.99 -6.80
N GLY A 326 0.55 7.73 -5.80
CA GLY A 326 1.85 8.35 -5.65
C GLY A 326 2.84 7.96 -6.74
N GLY A 327 2.62 6.81 -7.38
CA GLY A 327 3.48 6.26 -8.42
C GLY A 327 3.51 7.08 -9.70
N LEU A 328 2.56 8.03 -9.86
CA LEU A 328 2.56 8.97 -10.98
C LEU A 328 3.74 9.94 -10.91
N THR A 329 4.04 10.48 -9.73
CA THR A 329 5.14 11.45 -9.52
C THR A 329 6.35 10.81 -8.88
N LEU A 330 6.15 9.95 -7.88
CA LEU A 330 7.19 9.33 -7.07
C LEU A 330 7.04 7.82 -7.12
N PHE A 331 7.63 7.21 -8.16
CA PHE A 331 7.57 5.76 -8.35
C PHE A 331 8.31 5.01 -7.23
N MET A 332 9.42 5.55 -6.74
CA MET A 332 10.19 5.05 -5.58
C MET A 332 10.64 6.26 -4.74
N PRO A 333 9.88 6.63 -3.71
CA PRO A 333 10.17 7.83 -2.94
C PRO A 333 11.44 7.69 -2.08
N PRO A 334 12.17 8.78 -1.83
CA PRO A 334 13.33 8.80 -0.93
C PRO A 334 12.95 8.53 0.54
N THR A 335 13.86 7.91 1.29
CA THR A 335 13.73 7.67 2.74
C THR A 335 14.39 8.76 3.57
N SER A 336 14.22 8.74 4.90
CA SER A 336 14.90 9.70 5.79
C SER A 336 16.37 9.39 6.04
N ALA A 337 16.87 8.24 5.57
CA ALA A 337 18.29 7.90 5.69
C ALA A 337 19.11 8.60 4.60
N ALA A 338 20.38 8.89 4.90
CA ALA A 338 21.32 9.46 3.93
C ALA A 338 21.52 8.57 2.69
N HIS A 339 21.40 7.25 2.88
CA HIS A 339 21.45 6.27 1.81
C HIS A 339 20.15 5.49 1.74
N THR A 340 19.64 5.29 0.52
CA THR A 340 18.40 4.55 0.27
C THR A 340 18.66 3.42 -0.72
N VAL A 341 18.34 2.20 -0.31
CA VAL A 341 18.27 1.04 -1.20
C VAL A 341 16.87 1.01 -1.84
N ARG A 342 16.83 1.08 -3.17
CA ARG A 342 15.57 1.04 -3.93
C ARG A 342 15.21 -0.40 -4.32
N VAL A 343 13.95 -0.76 -4.10
CA VAL A 343 13.36 -2.07 -4.37
C VAL A 343 12.27 -1.92 -5.42
N CYS A 344 12.43 -2.60 -6.55
CA CYS A 344 11.52 -2.54 -7.69
C CYS A 344 10.95 -3.92 -8.02
N ALA A 345 9.62 -4.06 -8.09
CA ALA A 345 8.97 -5.32 -8.47
C ALA A 345 9.04 -5.64 -9.98
N PHE A 346 9.51 -4.69 -10.78
CA PHE A 346 9.71 -4.85 -12.22
C PHE A 346 11.21 -4.91 -12.57
N PRO A 347 11.59 -5.55 -13.68
CA PRO A 347 12.96 -5.50 -14.19
C PRO A 347 13.39 -4.04 -14.45
N ALA A 348 14.26 -3.50 -13.60
CA ALA A 348 14.66 -2.09 -13.59
C ALA A 348 15.35 -1.68 -14.90
N SER A 349 16.24 -2.54 -15.39
CA SER A 349 16.96 -2.43 -16.65
C SER A 349 16.02 -2.20 -17.84
N ARG A 350 14.88 -2.89 -17.86
CA ARG A 350 13.86 -2.78 -18.93
C ARG A 350 13.01 -1.53 -18.82
N LEU A 351 12.85 -0.99 -17.62
CA LEU A 351 12.19 0.30 -17.40
C LEU A 351 13.12 1.50 -17.60
N GLY A 352 14.43 1.26 -17.75
CA GLY A 352 15.45 2.30 -17.84
C GLY A 352 15.71 2.99 -16.50
N LEU A 353 15.40 2.31 -15.40
CA LEU A 353 15.62 2.82 -14.05
C LEU A 353 17.06 2.55 -13.63
N GLN A 354 17.72 3.55 -13.05
CA GLN A 354 19.09 3.44 -12.53
C GLN A 354 19.10 3.48 -11.01
N GLY A 355 20.16 2.94 -10.39
CA GLY A 355 20.32 2.96 -8.93
C GLY A 355 19.26 2.14 -8.20
N ILE A 356 18.82 1.04 -8.79
CA ILE A 356 17.93 0.06 -8.15
C ILE A 356 18.79 -1.03 -7.53
N GLY A 357 18.62 -1.25 -6.23
CA GLY A 357 19.37 -2.26 -5.49
C GLY A 357 18.79 -3.65 -5.69
N ILE A 358 17.49 -3.79 -5.44
CA ILE A 358 16.79 -5.08 -5.49
C ILE A 358 15.72 -5.03 -6.57
N SER A 359 15.80 -5.94 -7.54
CA SER A 359 14.78 -6.13 -8.56
C SER A 359 14.90 -7.51 -9.22
N PRO A 360 13.96 -7.90 -10.11
CA PRO A 360 14.08 -9.12 -10.92
C PRO A 360 15.37 -9.22 -11.75
N ASP A 361 16.11 -8.12 -11.95
CA ASP A 361 17.41 -8.15 -12.63
C ASP A 361 18.51 -8.84 -11.79
N CYS A 362 18.35 -8.95 -10.47
CA CYS A 362 19.30 -9.63 -9.58
C CYS A 362 19.39 -11.14 -9.87
N ASN A 363 18.33 -11.73 -10.41
CA ASN A 363 18.30 -13.14 -10.82
C ASN A 363 17.40 -13.30 -12.06
N PRO A 364 17.91 -13.10 -13.29
CA PRO A 364 17.09 -12.97 -14.48
C PRO A 364 16.47 -14.29 -14.99
N GLU A 365 16.77 -15.43 -14.36
CA GLU A 365 16.29 -16.74 -14.82
C GLU A 365 14.82 -16.98 -14.48
N ASN A 366 14.11 -17.70 -15.36
CA ASN A 366 12.72 -18.14 -15.18
C ASN A 366 11.74 -17.00 -14.80
N ARG A 367 11.95 -15.82 -15.39
CA ARG A 367 11.11 -14.64 -15.14
C ARG A 367 9.92 -14.56 -16.08
N ALA A 368 8.81 -14.08 -15.53
CA ALA A 368 7.63 -13.74 -16.31
C ALA A 368 7.95 -12.66 -17.34
N SER A 369 7.26 -12.72 -18.48
CA SER A 369 7.37 -11.68 -19.50
C SER A 369 6.86 -10.34 -18.97
N PRO A 370 7.30 -9.19 -19.52
CA PRO A 370 6.77 -7.90 -19.12
C PRO A 370 5.25 -7.81 -19.25
N ARG A 371 4.69 -8.45 -20.28
CA ARG A 371 3.25 -8.50 -20.50
C ARG A 371 2.52 -9.24 -19.38
N GLU A 372 3.07 -10.34 -18.89
CA GLU A 372 2.51 -11.08 -17.75
C GLU A 372 2.62 -10.27 -16.46
N LEU A 373 3.77 -9.64 -16.19
CA LEU A 373 3.95 -8.78 -15.01
C LEU A 373 2.98 -7.60 -15.02
N PHE A 374 2.80 -6.91 -16.16
CA PHE A 374 1.83 -5.83 -16.27
C PHE A 374 0.39 -6.34 -16.11
N LYS A 375 0.07 -7.52 -16.64
CA LYS A 375 -1.23 -8.15 -16.42
C LYS A 375 -1.45 -8.41 -14.93
N TRP A 376 -0.51 -9.05 -14.25
CA TRP A 376 -0.62 -9.37 -12.82
C TRP A 376 -0.53 -8.15 -11.90
N ALA A 377 0.02 -7.03 -12.36
CA ALA A 377 -0.04 -5.76 -11.63
C ALA A 377 -1.46 -5.17 -11.62
N LEU A 378 -2.26 -5.45 -12.67
CA LEU A 378 -3.59 -4.87 -12.90
C LEU A 378 -4.75 -5.87 -12.70
N GLU A 379 -4.47 -7.15 -12.65
CA GLU A 379 -5.46 -8.20 -12.44
C GLU A 379 -4.94 -9.22 -11.44
N PRO A 380 -5.77 -9.66 -10.48
CA PRO A 380 -5.34 -10.62 -9.46
C PRO A 380 -4.94 -11.93 -10.11
N ALA A 381 -3.67 -12.30 -9.96
CA ALA A 381 -3.14 -13.58 -10.41
C ALA A 381 -3.71 -14.74 -9.57
N GLU A 382 -3.50 -15.99 -10.03
CA GLU A 382 -3.80 -17.18 -9.24
C GLU A 382 -2.87 -17.29 -8.02
N ASP A 383 -3.32 -17.97 -6.96
CA ASP A 383 -2.58 -18.02 -5.70
C ASP A 383 -1.18 -18.62 -5.84
N GLY A 384 -1.00 -19.62 -6.73
CA GLY A 384 0.31 -20.18 -7.03
C GLY A 384 1.27 -19.18 -7.68
N ILE A 385 0.75 -18.21 -8.44
CA ILE A 385 1.56 -17.09 -8.97
C ILE A 385 1.88 -16.10 -7.86
N LEU A 386 0.95 -15.81 -6.95
CA LEU A 386 1.21 -14.93 -5.81
C LEU A 386 2.29 -15.51 -4.88
N ASP A 387 2.24 -16.82 -4.61
CA ASP A 387 3.30 -17.54 -3.90
C ASP A 387 4.62 -17.45 -4.64
N ARG A 388 4.60 -17.67 -5.96
CA ARG A 388 5.81 -17.58 -6.77
C ARG A 388 6.42 -16.18 -6.75
N LEU A 389 5.61 -15.12 -6.80
CA LEU A 389 6.08 -13.74 -6.72
C LEU A 389 6.78 -13.48 -5.38
N PHE A 390 6.24 -14.00 -4.28
CA PHE A 390 6.88 -13.94 -2.96
C PHE A 390 8.24 -14.63 -2.96
N GLU A 391 8.33 -15.87 -3.45
CA GLU A 391 9.60 -16.61 -3.54
C GLU A 391 10.65 -15.89 -4.39
N LEU A 392 10.23 -15.30 -5.51
CA LEU A 392 11.09 -14.55 -6.41
C LEU A 392 11.64 -13.29 -5.72
N GLY A 393 10.80 -12.56 -4.99
CA GLY A 393 11.23 -11.40 -4.22
C GLY A 393 12.25 -11.76 -3.13
N TYR A 394 12.00 -12.86 -2.40
CA TYR A 394 12.94 -13.38 -1.41
C TYR A 394 14.30 -13.73 -2.05
N SER A 395 14.27 -14.43 -3.19
CA SER A 395 15.46 -14.87 -3.91
C SER A 395 16.28 -13.70 -4.47
N ASP A 396 15.62 -12.67 -5.01
CA ASP A 396 16.30 -11.48 -5.54
C ASP A 396 16.99 -10.68 -4.44
N ALA A 397 16.32 -10.52 -3.31
CA ALA A 397 16.91 -9.89 -2.15
C ALA A 397 18.09 -10.72 -1.62
N ALA A 398 18.04 -12.06 -1.74
CA ALA A 398 19.12 -12.95 -1.28
C ALA A 398 20.37 -12.76 -2.13
N MET A 399 20.21 -12.72 -3.46
CA MET A 399 21.31 -12.42 -4.38
C MET A 399 21.92 -11.05 -4.11
N TRP A 400 21.08 -10.03 -3.88
CA TRP A 400 21.56 -8.71 -3.51
C TRP A 400 22.32 -8.72 -2.18
N ALA A 401 21.85 -9.47 -1.18
CA ALA A 401 22.48 -9.57 0.14
C ALA A 401 23.84 -10.27 0.11
N GLU A 402 24.09 -11.19 -0.84
CA GLU A 402 25.42 -11.81 -1.02
C GLU A 402 26.50 -10.79 -1.40
N GLU A 403 26.13 -9.81 -2.23
CA GLU A 403 27.02 -8.73 -2.66
C GLU A 403 27.11 -7.59 -1.63
N ASN A 404 26.16 -7.51 -0.70
CA ASN A 404 26.01 -6.40 0.24
C ASN A 404 25.92 -6.88 1.70
N PRO A 405 26.99 -7.44 2.29
CA PRO A 405 26.94 -8.01 3.65
C PRO A 405 26.41 -7.03 4.70
N VAL A 406 25.47 -7.50 5.53
CA VAL A 406 24.74 -6.68 6.52
C VAL A 406 25.66 -5.95 7.48
N GLU A 407 26.76 -6.58 7.93
CA GLU A 407 27.68 -6.00 8.90
C GLU A 407 28.47 -4.81 8.34
N LYS A 408 28.56 -4.71 7.02
CA LYS A 408 29.24 -3.60 6.33
C LYS A 408 28.25 -2.51 5.94
N LEU A 409 27.04 -2.90 5.56
CA LEU A 409 26.04 -2.02 5.01
C LEU A 409 25.24 -1.28 6.09
N VAL A 410 24.83 -1.99 7.15
CA VAL A 410 23.93 -1.46 8.17
C VAL A 410 24.72 -0.74 9.25
N GLN A 411 24.46 0.55 9.38
CA GLN A 411 25.10 1.43 10.36
C GLN A 411 24.03 2.25 11.08
N ASP A 412 24.24 2.54 12.36
CA ASP A 412 23.34 3.39 13.13
C ASP A 412 23.87 4.82 13.07
N ASP A 413 23.16 5.69 12.34
CA ASP A 413 23.42 7.12 12.32
C ASP A 413 22.92 7.69 13.65
N SER A 414 23.87 8.01 14.52
CA SER A 414 23.61 8.85 15.69
C SER A 414 23.64 10.30 15.24
N PRO A 415 22.66 11.15 15.58
CA PRO A 415 22.78 12.58 15.31
C PRO A 415 24.08 13.07 15.96
N LEU A 416 24.96 13.67 15.15
CA LEU A 416 26.17 14.32 15.63
C LEU A 416 25.76 15.28 16.74
N ASP A 417 26.32 15.13 17.94
CA ASP A 417 26.29 16.18 18.95
C ASP A 417 26.81 17.45 18.27
N GLU A 418 25.95 18.47 18.11
CA GLU A 418 26.36 19.83 17.78
C GLU A 418 27.18 20.36 18.96
N THR A 419 28.44 19.95 19.03
CA THR A 419 29.46 20.60 19.84
C THR A 419 30.64 20.94 18.95
N SER A 420 30.65 22.18 18.45
CA SER A 420 31.85 23.02 18.29
C SER A 420 31.44 24.47 18.10
#